data_AF-A0A932CB82-F1
#
_entry.id   AF-A0A932CB82-F1
#
_cell.length_a   1.000
_cell.length_b   1.000
_cell.length_c   1.000
_cell.angle_alpha   90.00
_cell.angle_beta   90.00
_cell.angle_gamma   90.00
#
_symmetry.space_group_name_H-M   'P 1'
#
loop_
_entity.id
_entity.type
_entity.pdbx_description
1 polymer ?
#
loop_
_entity_poly.entity_id
_entity_poly.type
_entity_poly.pdbx_seq_one_letter_code
_entity_poly.pdbx_strand_id
1 'polypeptide(L)' 'METAVAFCQRLVDWPRAVLVAPTRRHWDIFIGLGASIQGPLVTDAYLAALAIEHGCELVTTDSDFARFQGLRWRHPLAA' A
#
# COMPACT_ATOMS: atom_id res chain seq x y z
N MET A 1 16.41 15.88 5.38
CA MET A 1 15.26 16.28 4.53
C MET A 1 15.64 16.18 3.06
N GLU A 2 16.67 16.91 2.61
CA GLU A 2 17.12 16.94 1.20
C GLU A 2 17.39 15.55 0.61
N THR A 3 18.16 14.71 1.30
CA THR A 3 18.46 13.32 0.87
C THR A 3 17.21 12.47 0.67
N ALA A 4 16.23 12.59 1.57
CA ALA A 4 14.99 11.81 1.50
C ALA A 4 14.13 12.25 0.30
N VAL A 5 14.00 13.57 0.09
CA VAL A 5 13.28 14.13 -1.05
C VAL A 5 13.95 13.73 -2.37
N ALA A 6 15.28 13.83 -2.47
CA ALA A 6 16.02 13.41 -3.65
C ALA A 6 15.85 11.92 -3.96
N PHE A 7 15.77 11.07 -2.94
CA PHE A 7 15.47 9.65 -3.12
C PHE A 7 14.05 9.44 -3.67
N CYS A 8 13.03 10.06 -3.07
CA CYS A 8 11.65 9.97 -3.55
C CYS A 8 11.51 10.49 -4.98
N GLN A 9 12.18 11.60 -5.32
CA GLN A 9 12.14 12.18 -6.66
C GLN A 9 12.67 11.19 -7.71
N ARG A 10 13.75 10.47 -7.42
CA ARG A 10 14.25 9.41 -8.33
C ARG A 10 13.27 8.27 -8.54
N LEU A 11 12.45 7.94 -7.54
CA LEU A 11 11.40 6.93 -7.69
C LEU A 11 10.26 7.44 -8.57
N VAL A 12 9.84 8.70 -8.37
CA VAL A 12 8.78 9.34 -9.16
C VAL A 12 9.20 9.50 -10.62
N ASP A 13 10.45 9.91 -10.87
CA ASP A 13 10.97 10.13 -12.22
C ASP A 13 11.35 8.84 -12.96
N TRP A 14 11.28 7.68 -12.29
CA TRP A 14 11.66 6.42 -12.90
C TRP A 14 10.71 6.09 -14.06
N PRO A 15 11.20 5.82 -15.30
CA PRO A 15 10.33 5.66 -16.48
C PRO A 15 9.30 4.54 -16.40
N ARG A 16 9.50 3.58 -15.47
CA ARG A 16 8.59 2.45 -15.23
C ARG A 16 7.79 2.58 -13.93
N ALA A 17 7.97 3.66 -13.17
CA ALA A 17 7.15 3.94 -12.02
C ALA A 17 5.83 4.55 -12.47
N VAL A 18 4.75 4.18 -11.79
CA VAL A 18 3.41 4.69 -12.04
C VAL A 18 2.84 5.16 -10.72
N LEU A 19 2.30 6.39 -10.71
CA LEU A 19 1.54 6.88 -9.57
C LEU A 19 0.19 6.16 -9.52
N VAL A 20 -0.04 5.44 -8.44
CA VAL A 20 -1.31 4.76 -8.19
C VAL A 20 -2.15 5.65 -7.28
N ALA A 21 -3.38 5.91 -7.69
CA ALA A 21 -4.34 6.71 -6.93
C ALA A 21 -5.62 5.90 -6.67
N PRO A 22 -6.31 6.16 -5.56
CA PRO A 22 -7.63 5.57 -5.31
C PRO A 22 -8.61 5.85 -6.44
N THR A 23 -9.44 4.86 -6.80
CA THR A 23 -10.62 5.09 -7.63
C THR A 23 -11.87 5.20 -6.76
N ARG A 24 -13.05 5.33 -7.38
CA ARG A 24 -14.33 5.32 -6.65
C ARG A 24 -14.57 4.03 -5.87
N ARG A 25 -13.99 2.91 -6.32
CA ARG A 25 -14.14 1.59 -5.68
C ARG A 25 -13.32 1.46 -4.39
N HIS A 26 -12.31 2.29 -4.22
CA HIS A 26 -11.40 2.25 -3.08
C HIS A 26 -12.13 2.30 -1.74
N TRP A 27 -13.12 3.18 -1.63
CA TRP A 27 -13.84 3.39 -0.37
C TRP A 27 -14.54 2.12 0.11
N ASP A 28 -15.20 1.40 -0.79
CA ASP A 28 -15.91 0.16 -0.45
C ASP A 28 -14.94 -0.94 -0.01
N ILE A 29 -13.79 -1.03 -0.68
CA ILE A 29 -12.71 -1.97 -0.31
C ILE A 29 -12.14 -1.60 1.06
N PHE A 30 -11.83 -0.33 1.27
CA PHE A 30 -11.27 0.20 2.52
C PHE A 30 -12.19 -0.05 3.71
N ILE A 31 -13.49 0.26 3.58
CA ILE A 31 -14.48 -0.03 4.63
C ILE A 31 -14.63 -1.53 4.86
N GLY A 32 -14.54 -2.35 3.80
CA GLY A 32 -14.54 -3.81 3.90
C GLY A 32 -13.37 -4.38 4.70
N LEU A 33 -12.19 -3.74 4.65
CA LEU A 33 -11.05 -4.07 5.51
C LEU A 33 -11.23 -3.55 6.95
N GLY A 34 -12.05 -2.51 7.12
CA GLY A 34 -12.06 -1.60 8.26
C GLY A 34 -12.97 -1.91 9.44
N ALA A 35 -13.74 -3.00 9.42
CA ALA A 35 -14.77 -3.26 10.45
C ALA A 35 -14.24 -3.30 11.91
N SER A 36 -12.93 -3.46 12.12
CA SER A 36 -12.27 -3.45 13.44
C SER A 36 -10.99 -2.60 13.50
N ILE A 37 -10.77 -1.70 12.53
CA ILE A 37 -9.51 -0.98 12.38
C ILE A 37 -9.53 0.35 13.16
N GLN A 38 -8.55 0.53 14.04
CA GLN A 38 -8.40 1.75 14.85
C GLN A 38 -6.96 2.25 14.86
N GLY A 39 -6.81 3.57 15.01
CA GLY A 39 -5.52 4.22 15.22
C GLY A 39 -4.53 3.99 14.06
N PRO A 40 -3.30 3.51 14.33
CA PRO A 40 -2.24 3.37 13.30
C PRO A 40 -2.66 2.52 12.08
N LEU A 41 -3.54 1.55 12.29
CA LEU A 41 -3.95 0.60 11.24
C LEU A 41 -4.83 1.23 10.15
N VAL A 42 -5.37 2.43 10.37
CA VAL A 42 -6.18 3.15 9.38
C VAL A 42 -5.36 3.46 8.12
N THR A 43 -4.12 3.90 8.30
CA THR A 43 -3.21 4.20 7.17
C THR A 43 -2.83 2.92 6.41
N ASP A 44 -2.56 1.83 7.13
CA ASP A 44 -2.19 0.56 6.51
C ASP A 44 -3.36 -0.05 5.74
N ALA A 45 -4.58 0.06 6.27
CA ALA A 45 -5.78 -0.36 5.58
C ALA A 45 -6.01 0.41 4.29
N TYR A 46 -5.68 1.70 4.27
CA TYR A 46 -5.75 2.52 3.07
C TYR A 46 -4.76 2.02 2.00
N LEU A 47 -3.52 1.73 2.38
CA LEU A 47 -2.52 1.17 1.47
C LEU A 47 -2.91 -0.24 0.98
N ALA A 48 -3.44 -1.07 1.87
CA ALA A 48 -3.95 -2.40 1.52
C ALA A 48 -5.10 -2.33 0.53
N ALA A 49 -6.07 -1.43 0.76
CA ALA A 49 -7.18 -1.20 -0.16
C ALA A 49 -6.70 -0.71 -1.53
N LEU A 50 -5.68 0.16 -1.57
CA LEU A 50 -5.09 0.65 -2.81
C LEU A 50 -4.46 -0.50 -3.61
N ALA A 51 -3.68 -1.36 -2.94
CA ALA A 51 -3.06 -2.51 -3.58
C ALA A 51 -4.10 -3.52 -4.08
N ILE A 52 -5.15 -3.80 -3.30
CA ILE A 52 -6.25 -4.69 -3.70
C ILE A 52 -7.01 -4.13 -4.90
N GLU A 53 -7.36 -2.84 -4.86
CA GLU A 53 -8.12 -2.16 -5.93
C GLU A 53 -7.44 -2.28 -7.28
N HIS A 54 -6.13 -2.11 -7.33
CA HIS A 54 -5.34 -2.14 -8.56
C HIS A 54 -4.77 -3.54 -8.88
N GLY A 55 -5.07 -4.55 -8.06
CA GLY A 55 -4.51 -5.89 -8.23
C GLY A 55 -2.98 -5.90 -8.13
N CYS A 56 -2.40 -5.06 -7.28
CA CYS A 56 -0.97 -5.05 -7.01
C CYS A 56 -0.59 -6.07 -5.92
N GLU A 57 0.68 -6.45 -5.89
CA GLU A 57 1.29 -7.07 -4.73
C GLU A 57 2.03 -5.98 -3.93
N LEU A 58 1.77 -5.90 -2.63
CA LEU A 58 2.47 -4.98 -1.75
C LEU A 58 3.81 -5.58 -1.30
N VAL A 59 4.92 -4.96 -1.69
CA VAL A 59 6.26 -5.33 -1.21
C VAL A 59 6.62 -4.44 -0.03
N THR A 60 6.72 -5.02 1.16
CA THR A 60 6.99 -4.29 2.40
C THR A 60 7.77 -5.13 3.40
N THR A 61 8.58 -4.49 4.26
CA THR A 61 9.22 -5.16 5.39
C THR A 61 8.29 -5.32 6.59
N ASP A 62 7.12 -4.69 6.56
CA ASP A 62 6.13 -4.75 7.63
C ASP A 62 5.19 -5.94 7.45
N SER A 63 5.30 -6.94 8.34
CA SER A 63 4.46 -8.14 8.31
C SER A 63 3.03 -7.91 8.78
N ASP A 64 2.71 -6.76 9.38
CA ASP A 64 1.36 -6.50 9.87
C ASP A 64 0.33 -6.46 8.74
N PHE A 65 0.76 -6.22 7.50
CA PHE A 65 -0.08 -6.30 6.31
C PHE A 65 -0.68 -7.69 6.05
N ALA A 66 -0.14 -8.75 6.64
CA ALA A 66 -0.70 -10.11 6.56
C ALA A 66 -2.13 -10.22 7.10
N ARG A 67 -2.57 -9.26 7.92
CA ARG A 67 -3.93 -9.23 8.49
C ARG A 67 -5.02 -8.84 7.49
N PHE A 68 -4.68 -8.19 6.39
CA PHE A 68 -5.66 -7.70 5.43
C PHE A 68 -6.07 -8.80 4.45
N GLN A 69 -7.26 -9.36 4.66
CA GLN A 69 -7.79 -10.40 3.80
C GLN A 69 -7.90 -9.92 2.35
N GLY A 70 -7.41 -10.73 1.41
CA GLY A 70 -7.42 -10.41 -0.02
C GLY A 70 -6.22 -9.59 -0.51
N LEU A 71 -5.39 -9.08 0.40
CA LEU A 71 -4.13 -8.43 0.03
C LEU A 71 -3.09 -9.49 -0.36
N ARG A 72 -2.51 -9.33 -1.57
CA ARG A 72 -1.25 -9.98 -1.91
C ARG A 72 -0.11 -9.13 -1.38
N TRP A 73 0.76 -9.70 -0.56
CA TRP A 73 1.93 -9.01 -0.06
C TRP A 73 3.12 -9.96 0.02
N ARG A 74 4.33 -9.41 0.00
CA ARG A 74 5.56 -10.16 0.26
C ARG A 74 6.61 -9.32 0.96
N HIS A 75 7.44 -9.99 1.75
CA HIS A 75 8.64 -9.39 2.29
C HIS A 75 9.71 -9.26 1.18
N PRO A 76 10.38 -8.11 1.01
CA PRO A 76 11.36 -7.91 -0.07
C PRO A 76 12.58 -8.83 0.03
N LEU A 77 12.86 -9.36 1.23
CA LEU A 77 13.97 -10.27 1.52
C LEU A 77 13.51 -11.72 1.80
N ALA A 78 12.24 -12.04 1.60
CA ALA A 78 11.81 -13.44 1.65
C ALA A 78 12.32 -14.17 0.40
N ALA A 79 12.88 -15.37 0.62
CA ALA A 79 13.43 -16.25 -0.42
C ALA A 79 12.37 -16.80 -1.36
#